data_AF-A0A2D6D7U0-F1
#
_entry.id   AF-A0A2D6D7U0-F1
#
_cell.length_a   1.000
_cell.length_b   1.000
_cell.length_c   1.000
_cell.angle_alpha   90.00
_cell.angle_beta   90.00
_cell.angle_gamma   90.00
#
_symmetry.space_group_name_H-M   'P 1'
#
loop_
_entity.id
_entity.type
_entity.pdbx_description
1 polymer ?
#
loop_
_entity_poly.entity_id
_entity_poly.type
_entity_poly.pdbx_seq_one_letter_code
_entity_poly.pdbx_strand_id
1 'polypeptide(L)'
;MIENKLFTKRFFIFLILPLMAIFLAGCFNKSDQSSQIEKSGTEGKNNVQNIDEAKDKPSLSAEELAEDYRTELKNILQPFFAGSTSEGIKDKVLNLKAPAKYIDLHFSLVVTLELIEQGKANADQAKIEQGLEQLDVLKIEYSWLGNNQL
;
A
#
# COMPACT_ATOMS: atom_id res chain seq x y z
N MET A 1 -64.05 6.17 12.82
CA MET A 1 -62.68 6.70 13.05
C MET A 1 -61.76 5.91 12.14
N ILE A 2 -61.63 6.25 10.86
CA ILE A 2 -60.88 7.39 10.27
C ILE A 2 -59.36 7.18 10.34
N GLU A 3 -58.81 6.90 9.15
CA GLU A 3 -57.50 7.28 8.59
C GLU A 3 -56.26 6.39 8.75
N ASN A 4 -56.07 5.55 7.72
CA ASN A 4 -55.00 5.70 6.71
C ASN A 4 -53.72 6.45 7.13
N LYS A 5 -52.65 5.69 7.36
CA LYS A 5 -51.30 6.10 6.96
C LYS A 5 -50.64 5.00 6.14
N LEU A 6 -51.13 4.89 4.89
CA LEU A 6 -50.37 4.42 3.72
C LEU A 6 -48.96 5.02 3.79
N PHE A 7 -47.91 4.21 3.73
CA PHE A 7 -47.36 3.70 2.47
C PHE A 7 -46.89 4.81 1.53
N THR A 8 -46.04 5.73 1.99
CA THR A 8 -45.49 6.79 1.14
C THR A 8 -44.06 7.16 1.52
N LYS A 9 -43.12 6.21 1.42
CA LYS A 9 -41.67 6.54 1.45
C LYS A 9 -40.75 5.53 0.75
N ARG A 10 -41.28 4.79 -0.23
CA ARG A 10 -40.51 3.79 -1.01
C ARG A 10 -40.55 3.98 -2.54
N PHE A 11 -40.95 5.15 -3.07
CA PHE A 11 -41.26 5.25 -4.51
C PHE A 11 -40.80 6.52 -5.26
N PHE A 12 -39.86 7.29 -4.73
CA PHE A 12 -39.22 8.40 -5.45
C PHE A 12 -37.74 8.32 -5.06
N ILE A 13 -36.81 7.82 -5.87
CA ILE A 13 -36.37 8.35 -7.16
C ILE A 13 -35.77 7.18 -7.96
N PHE A 14 -36.59 6.58 -8.82
CA PHE A 14 -36.17 5.85 -10.02
C PHE A 14 -36.44 6.80 -11.18
N LEU A 15 -35.44 7.60 -11.55
CA LEU A 15 -35.27 8.25 -12.86
C LEU A 15 -34.18 9.30 -12.67
N ILE A 16 -33.03 9.11 -13.30
CA ILE A 16 -32.32 10.10 -14.14
C ILE A 16 -31.03 9.40 -14.62
N LEU A 17 -31.05 9.06 -15.91
CA LEU A 17 -29.92 8.87 -16.84
C LEU A 17 -29.03 7.62 -16.73
N PRO A 18 -29.28 6.59 -17.57
CA PRO A 18 -28.24 5.76 -18.16
C PRO A 18 -27.91 6.33 -19.56
N LEU A 19 -26.78 7.04 -19.71
CA LEU A 19 -26.34 7.46 -21.05
C LEU A 19 -24.84 7.77 -21.07
N MET A 20 -24.05 6.76 -21.43
CA MET A 20 -22.84 6.82 -22.28
C MET A 20 -22.01 5.54 -22.07
N ALA A 21 -22.46 4.47 -22.71
CA ALA A 21 -21.53 3.48 -23.24
C ALA A 21 -20.89 4.07 -24.52
N ILE A 22 -19.70 3.56 -24.86
CA ILE A 22 -18.92 3.73 -26.11
C ILE A 22 -17.71 4.67 -25.95
N PHE A 23 -16.54 4.08 -25.71
CA PHE A 23 -15.32 4.22 -26.53
C PHE A 23 -14.35 3.09 -26.10
N LEU A 24 -14.42 1.91 -26.71
CA LEU A 24 -13.61 1.48 -27.86
C LEU A 24 -12.11 1.82 -27.77
N ALA A 25 -11.35 0.75 -27.51
CA ALA A 25 -10.13 0.34 -28.22
C ALA A 25 -9.03 1.38 -28.48
N GLY A 26 -7.85 1.14 -27.89
CA GLY A 26 -6.62 1.87 -28.21
C GLY A 26 -5.36 1.20 -27.69
N CYS A 27 -4.94 0.16 -28.41
CA CYS A 27 -3.56 -0.28 -28.70
C CYS A 27 -2.47 -0.25 -27.60
N PHE A 28 -2.01 -1.47 -27.30
CA PHE A 28 -0.60 -1.86 -27.17
C PHE A 28 0.40 -0.87 -27.79
N ASN A 29 1.41 -0.44 -27.02
CA ASN A 29 2.68 -0.04 -27.58
C ASN A 29 3.83 -0.54 -26.71
N LYS A 30 4.43 -1.64 -27.15
CA LYS A 30 5.74 -2.12 -26.73
C LYS A 30 6.73 -1.62 -27.78
N SER A 31 7.66 -0.76 -27.38
CA SER A 31 8.80 -0.35 -28.20
C SER A 31 10.09 -0.74 -27.47
N ASP A 32 10.62 -1.90 -27.85
CA ASP A 32 12.05 -2.21 -27.77
C ASP A 32 12.76 -1.48 -28.93
N GLN A 33 13.74 -0.60 -28.64
CA GLN A 33 14.92 -0.35 -29.50
C GLN A 33 15.88 0.61 -28.76
N SER A 34 16.99 0.13 -28.19
CA SER A 34 18.28 -0.25 -28.79
C SER A 34 19.28 0.90 -28.93
N SER A 35 20.46 0.66 -28.33
CA SER A 35 21.80 1.04 -28.82
C SER A 35 22.18 2.54 -28.70
N GLN A 36 23.43 2.96 -28.43
CA GLN A 36 24.72 2.34 -28.71
C GLN A 36 25.87 3.21 -28.11
N ILE A 37 27.10 2.66 -28.06
CA ILE A 37 28.43 3.36 -28.03
C ILE A 37 28.88 3.80 -26.62
N GLU A 38 30.04 3.43 -26.04
CA GLU A 38 31.41 3.34 -26.58
C GLU A 38 32.23 2.15 -26.04
N LYS A 39 32.98 1.53 -26.95
CA LYS A 39 34.26 0.87 -26.67
C LYS A 39 35.27 1.95 -26.28
N SER A 40 35.92 1.79 -25.13
CA SER A 40 37.30 2.24 -24.97
C SER A 40 38.05 1.19 -24.18
N GLY A 41 38.98 0.52 -24.85
CA GLY A 41 39.99 -0.28 -24.20
C GLY A 41 41.06 0.65 -23.62
N THR A 42 41.45 0.41 -22.38
CA THR A 42 42.81 0.72 -21.94
C THR A 42 43.20 -0.33 -20.91
N GLU A 43 44.15 -1.18 -21.29
CA GLU A 43 44.93 -1.98 -20.35
C GLU A 43 45.60 -1.04 -19.34
N GLY A 44 45.27 -1.24 -18.06
CA GLY A 44 45.92 -0.58 -16.94
C GLY A 44 46.19 -1.61 -15.85
N LYS A 45 47.38 -2.21 -15.91
CA LYS A 45 47.91 -3.07 -14.85
C LYS A 45 48.10 -2.27 -13.56
N ASN A 46 47.87 -2.96 -12.44
CA ASN A 46 48.36 -2.69 -11.09
C ASN A 46 47.66 -1.56 -10.31
N ASN A 47 46.78 -1.93 -9.37
CA ASN A 47 47.07 -1.63 -7.96
C ASN A 47 46.21 -2.49 -7.02
N VAL A 48 46.86 -3.43 -6.34
CA VAL A 48 46.36 -4.00 -5.09
C VAL A 48 46.57 -2.90 -4.05
N GLN A 49 45.53 -2.19 -3.69
CA GLN A 49 45.57 -1.32 -2.52
C GLN A 49 44.21 -1.24 -1.85
N ASN A 50 44.24 -1.69 -0.59
CA ASN A 50 43.32 -1.40 0.50
C ASN A 50 41.92 -1.98 0.42
N ILE A 51 41.84 -3.18 0.99
CA ILE A 51 40.76 -3.59 1.90
C ILE A 51 40.79 -2.61 3.09
N ASP A 52 40.31 -1.38 2.89
CA ASP A 52 40.02 -0.46 3.99
C ASP A 52 38.60 -0.76 4.46
N GLU A 53 38.54 -1.52 5.56
CA GLU A 53 37.49 -1.52 6.57
C GLU A 53 36.12 -1.07 6.05
N ALA A 54 35.35 -2.02 5.50
CA ALA A 54 33.91 -1.93 5.50
C ALA A 54 33.49 -1.88 6.97
N LYS A 55 33.45 -0.65 7.50
CA LYS A 55 33.04 -0.27 8.84
C LYS A 55 31.78 -1.07 9.14
N ASP A 56 31.94 -2.05 10.01
CA ASP A 56 30.90 -2.93 10.51
C ASP A 56 29.79 -2.02 11.04
N LYS A 57 28.80 -1.74 10.19
CA LYS A 57 27.61 -1.02 10.65
C LYS A 57 27.04 -1.95 11.72
N PRO A 58 26.85 -1.49 12.96
CA PRO A 58 26.22 -2.34 13.96
C PRO A 58 24.91 -2.83 13.36
N SER A 59 24.86 -4.12 13.03
CA SER A 59 23.62 -4.74 12.63
C SER A 59 22.74 -4.65 13.87
N LEU A 60 21.63 -3.91 13.75
CA LEU A 60 20.62 -3.85 14.80
C LEU A 60 20.30 -5.28 15.25
N SER A 61 20.16 -5.47 16.57
CA SER A 61 19.64 -6.72 17.11
C SER A 61 18.24 -7.00 16.54
N ALA A 62 17.81 -8.26 16.61
CA ALA A 62 16.48 -8.63 16.13
C ALA A 62 15.36 -7.88 16.88
N GLU A 63 15.58 -7.60 18.16
CA GLU A 63 14.70 -6.84 19.03
C GLU A 63 14.64 -5.36 18.64
N GLU A 64 15.78 -4.71 18.42
CA GLU A 64 15.85 -3.31 17.96
C GLU A 64 15.17 -3.16 16.59
N LEU A 65 15.47 -4.05 15.64
CA LEU A 65 14.81 -4.05 14.33
C LEU A 65 13.28 -4.19 14.46
N ALA A 66 12.80 -4.95 15.43
CA ALA A 66 11.38 -5.14 15.67
C ALA A 66 10.69 -3.95 16.34
N GLU A 67 11.38 -3.20 17.20
CA GLU A 67 10.85 -1.94 17.76
C GLU A 67 10.85 -0.83 16.70
N ASP A 68 11.93 -0.71 15.92
CA ASP A 68 12.04 0.25 14.82
C ASP A 68 10.93 0.02 13.79
N TYR A 69 10.75 -1.23 13.35
CA TYR A 69 9.67 -1.60 12.43
C TYR A 69 8.29 -1.22 12.96
N ARG A 70 7.99 -1.50 14.24
CA ARG A 70 6.71 -1.14 14.85
C ARG A 70 6.48 0.36 14.87
N THR A 71 7.52 1.11 15.22
CA THR A 71 7.47 2.57 15.32
C THR A 71 7.27 3.20 13.95
N GLU A 72 8.06 2.81 12.96
CA GLU A 72 7.94 3.32 11.59
C GLU A 72 6.58 2.96 10.98
N LEU A 73 6.13 1.71 11.16
CA LEU A 73 4.84 1.28 10.64
C LEU A 73 3.68 2.07 11.24
N LYS A 74 3.69 2.31 12.56
CA LYS A 74 2.69 3.18 13.21
C LYS A 74 2.69 4.57 12.60
N ASN A 75 3.85 5.18 12.44
CA ASN A 75 3.97 6.53 11.87
C ASN A 75 3.44 6.60 10.43
N ILE A 76 3.67 5.55 9.63
CA ILE A 76 3.16 5.45 8.26
C ILE A 76 1.63 5.31 8.23
N LEU A 77 1.06 4.52 9.15
CA LEU A 77 -0.38 4.24 9.19
C LEU A 77 -1.19 5.30 9.96
N GLN A 78 -0.56 6.12 10.79
CA GLN A 78 -1.25 7.14 11.59
C GLN A 78 -2.14 8.08 10.76
N PRO A 79 -1.70 8.64 9.61
CA PRO A 79 -2.57 9.48 8.78
C PRO A 79 -3.79 8.72 8.25
N PHE A 80 -3.62 7.44 7.90
CA PHE A 80 -4.71 6.59 7.44
C PHE A 80 -5.78 6.44 8.54
N PHE A 81 -5.36 6.10 9.76
CA PHE A 81 -6.28 5.93 10.89
C PHE A 81 -6.92 7.24 11.35
N ALA A 82 -6.30 8.38 11.08
CA ALA A 82 -6.88 9.70 11.32
C ALA A 82 -7.92 10.12 10.25
N GLY A 83 -8.23 9.26 9.27
CA GLY A 83 -9.18 9.58 8.20
C GLY A 83 -8.61 10.52 7.13
N SER A 84 -7.27 10.64 7.05
CA SER A 84 -6.60 11.35 5.95
C SER A 84 -6.50 10.47 4.69
N THR A 85 -5.80 10.92 3.65
CA THR A 85 -5.66 10.16 2.40
C THR A 85 -4.91 8.84 2.62
N SER A 86 -5.29 7.81 1.85
CA SER A 86 -4.61 6.52 1.83
C SER A 86 -3.54 6.40 0.75
N GLU A 87 -3.40 7.42 -0.11
CA GLU A 87 -2.50 7.37 -1.25
C GLU A 87 -1.03 7.20 -0.84
N GLY A 88 -0.35 6.23 -1.46
CA GLY A 88 1.08 6.00 -1.28
C GLY A 88 1.46 5.42 0.08
N ILE A 89 0.49 5.09 0.94
CA ILE A 89 0.77 4.43 2.22
C ILE A 89 1.25 3.01 1.99
N LYS A 90 0.66 2.30 1.03
CA LYS A 90 1.12 0.96 0.62
C LYS A 90 2.60 0.96 0.27
N ASP A 91 3.05 1.91 -0.56
CA ASP A 91 4.45 1.98 -1.01
C ASP A 91 5.38 2.28 0.17
N LYS A 92 4.96 3.12 1.12
CA LYS A 92 5.73 3.36 2.35
C LYS A 92 5.86 2.09 3.19
N VAL A 93 4.77 1.34 3.37
CA VAL A 93 4.78 0.07 4.11
C VAL A 93 5.67 -0.95 3.40
N LEU A 94 5.55 -1.10 2.08
CA LEU A 94 6.32 -2.06 1.27
C LEU A 94 7.84 -1.82 1.36
N ASN A 95 8.26 -0.57 1.51
CA ASN A 95 9.68 -0.20 1.62
C ASN A 95 10.27 -0.40 3.03
N LEU A 96 9.46 -0.78 4.02
CA LEU A 96 9.96 -1.08 5.37
C LEU A 96 10.76 -2.37 5.39
N LYS A 97 11.84 -2.38 6.18
CA LYS A 97 12.58 -3.61 6.47
C LYS A 97 11.83 -4.43 7.53
N ALA A 98 10.98 -5.34 7.08
CA ALA A 98 10.24 -6.22 7.98
C ALA A 98 11.17 -7.24 8.68
N PRO A 99 11.16 -7.32 10.02
CA PRO A 99 11.80 -8.41 10.74
C PRO A 99 11.04 -9.72 10.49
N ALA A 100 11.73 -10.86 10.55
CA ALA A 100 11.15 -12.18 10.27
C ALA A 100 9.86 -12.45 11.07
N LYS A 101 9.80 -12.01 12.34
CA LYS A 101 8.63 -12.20 13.21
C LYS A 101 7.37 -11.42 12.80
N TYR A 102 7.49 -10.44 11.90
CA TYR A 102 6.37 -9.61 11.41
C TYR A 102 6.20 -9.69 9.90
N ILE A 103 6.78 -10.70 9.25
CA ILE A 103 6.71 -10.81 7.79
C ILE A 103 5.26 -11.05 7.30
N ASP A 104 4.50 -11.86 8.03
CA ASP A 104 3.09 -12.14 7.71
C ASP A 104 2.22 -10.90 7.86
N LEU A 105 2.44 -10.11 8.93
CA LEU A 105 1.81 -8.80 9.11
C LEU A 105 2.16 -7.85 7.95
N HIS A 106 3.44 -7.78 7.58
CA HIS A 106 3.91 -6.91 6.51
C HIS A 106 3.21 -7.21 5.19
N PHE A 107 3.20 -8.48 4.78
CA PHE A 107 2.51 -8.89 3.55
C PHE A 107 1.00 -8.64 3.63
N SER A 108 0.37 -8.99 4.75
CA SER A 108 -1.07 -8.80 4.93
C SER A 108 -1.46 -7.33 4.84
N LEU A 109 -0.67 -6.43 5.41
CA LEU A 109 -0.88 -4.99 5.30
C LEU A 109 -0.73 -4.48 3.87
N VAL A 110 0.32 -4.90 3.15
CA VAL A 110 0.51 -4.49 1.76
C VAL A 110 -0.67 -4.93 0.89
N VAL A 111 -1.13 -6.17 1.03
CA VAL A 111 -2.30 -6.68 0.29
C VAL A 111 -3.57 -5.92 0.67
N THR A 112 -3.78 -5.68 1.96
CA THR A 112 -4.94 -4.95 2.47
C THR A 112 -4.99 -3.52 1.90
N LEU A 113 -3.86 -2.82 1.91
CA LEU A 113 -3.76 -1.45 1.40
C LEU A 113 -3.92 -1.41 -0.12
N GLU A 114 -3.38 -2.40 -0.85
CA GLU A 114 -3.59 -2.55 -2.29
C GLU A 114 -5.08 -2.74 -2.62
N LEU A 115 -5.81 -3.56 -1.86
CA LEU A 115 -7.26 -3.73 -2.06
C LEU A 115 -8.02 -2.40 -1.91
N ILE A 116 -7.67 -1.61 -0.89
CA ILE A 116 -8.29 -0.30 -0.65
C ILE A 116 -7.95 0.68 -1.78
N GLU A 117 -6.68 0.73 -2.20
CA GLU A 117 -6.24 1.58 -3.31
C GLU A 117 -6.92 1.21 -4.62
N GLN A 118 -6.99 -0.09 -4.96
CA GLN A 118 -7.73 -0.57 -6.14
C GLN A 118 -9.22 -0.25 -6.05
N GLY A 119 -9.82 -0.41 -4.87
CA GLY A 119 -11.21 -0.08 -4.63
C GLY A 119 -11.49 1.40 -4.89
N LYS A 120 -10.64 2.29 -4.38
CA LYS A 120 -10.72 3.74 -4.61
C LYS A 120 -10.51 4.10 -6.09
N ALA A 121 -9.49 3.53 -6.73
CA ALA A 121 -9.16 3.81 -8.13
C ALA A 121 -10.27 3.38 -9.11
N ASN A 122 -11.00 2.30 -8.78
CA ASN A 122 -12.04 1.75 -9.65
C ASN A 122 -13.48 2.06 -9.18
N ALA A 123 -13.64 2.89 -8.13
CA ALA A 123 -14.92 3.11 -7.45
C ALA A 123 -15.64 1.81 -7.01
N ASP A 124 -14.86 0.80 -6.64
CA ASP A 124 -15.34 -0.50 -6.15
C ASP A 124 -15.42 -0.49 -4.62
N GLN A 125 -16.61 -0.16 -4.11
CA GLN A 125 -16.88 -0.05 -2.68
C GLN A 125 -16.67 -1.40 -1.94
N ALA A 126 -16.95 -2.53 -2.59
CA ALA A 126 -16.80 -3.84 -1.97
C ALA A 126 -15.33 -4.14 -1.64
N LYS A 127 -14.41 -3.77 -2.52
CA LYS A 127 -12.97 -3.89 -2.25
C LYS A 127 -12.50 -2.98 -1.12
N ILE A 128 -13.05 -1.76 -1.03
CA ILE A 128 -12.73 -0.83 0.06
C ILE A 128 -13.15 -1.45 1.39
N GLU A 129 -14.40 -1.92 1.48
CA GLU A 129 -14.94 -2.55 2.69
C GLU A 129 -14.15 -3.79 3.08
N GLN A 130 -13.88 -4.68 2.12
CA GLN A 130 -13.08 -5.88 2.37
C GLN A 130 -11.68 -5.54 2.90
N GLY A 131 -11.02 -4.54 2.34
CA GLY A 131 -9.71 -4.09 2.83
C GLY A 131 -9.80 -3.49 4.24
N LEU A 132 -10.83 -2.69 4.53
CA LEU A 132 -11.02 -2.13 5.87
C LEU A 132 -11.30 -3.22 6.91
N GLU A 133 -12.10 -4.24 6.57
CA GLU A 133 -12.34 -5.40 7.45
C GLU A 133 -11.05 -6.17 7.74
N GLN A 134 -10.23 -6.44 6.72
CA GLN A 134 -8.93 -7.09 6.92
C GLN A 134 -8.01 -6.25 7.81
N LEU A 135 -8.01 -4.93 7.65
CA LEU A 135 -7.22 -4.03 8.49
C LEU A 135 -7.66 -4.06 9.95
N ASP A 136 -8.96 -4.16 10.20
CA ASP A 136 -9.50 -4.29 11.56
C ASP A 136 -9.13 -5.64 12.19
N VAL A 137 -9.12 -6.73 11.43
CA VAL A 137 -8.58 -8.03 11.89
C VAL A 137 -7.11 -7.89 12.30
N LEU A 138 -6.29 -7.26 11.46
CA LEU A 138 -4.87 -7.03 11.76
C LEU A 138 -4.66 -6.16 13.01
N LYS A 139 -5.52 -5.17 13.26
CA LYS A 139 -5.47 -4.36 14.50
C LYS A 139 -5.80 -5.16 15.75
N ILE A 140 -6.66 -6.18 15.63
CA ILE A 140 -7.01 -7.08 16.74
C ILE A 140 -5.83 -8.04 17.01
N GLU A 141 -5.31 -8.68 15.98
CA GLU A 141 -4.18 -9.62 16.10
C GLU A 141 -2.90 -8.93 16.60
N TYR A 142 -2.68 -7.70 16.13
CA TYR A 142 -1.54 -6.87 16.48
C TYR A 142 -2.04 -5.63 17.22
N SER A 143 -2.45 -5.82 18.48
CA SER A 143 -3.08 -4.78 19.32
C SER A 143 -2.28 -3.47 19.38
N TRP A 144 -0.96 -3.53 19.26
CA TRP A 144 -0.12 -2.33 19.22
C TRP A 144 -0.36 -1.47 17.97
N LEU A 145 -0.85 -2.02 16.87
CA LEU A 145 -1.10 -1.32 15.60
C LEU A 145 -2.27 -0.33 15.71
N GLY A 146 -3.33 -0.71 16.45
CA GLY A 146 -4.53 0.11 16.65
C GLY A 146 -4.47 1.05 17.84
N ASN A 147 -3.54 0.81 18.78
CA ASN A 147 -3.39 1.65 19.96
C ASN A 147 -2.51 2.88 19.65
N ASN A 148 -3.14 4.03 19.45
CA ASN A 148 -2.51 5.36 19.39
C ASN A 148 -2.01 5.84 20.77
N GLN A 149 -1.47 4.94 21.60
CA GLN A 149 -0.77 5.36 22.81
C GLN A 149 0.67 5.71 22.41
N LEU A 150 0.87 7.01 22.19
CA LEU A 150 2.14 7.71 22.43
C LEU A 150 2.25 7.99 23.94
#